data_AF-A0A7C4EYA3-F1
#
_entry.id   AF-A0A7C4EYA3-F1
#
_cell.length_a   1.000
_cell.length_b   1.000
_cell.length_c   1.000
_cell.angle_alpha   90.00
_cell.angle_beta   90.00
_cell.angle_gamma   90.00
#
_symmetry.space_group_name_H-M   'P 1'
#
loop_
_entity.id
_entity.type
_entity.pdbx_description
1 polymer ?
#
loop_
_entity_poly.entity_id
_entity_poly.type
_entity_poly.pdbx_seq_one_letter_code
_entity_poly.pdbx_strand_id
1 'polypeptide(L)'
;MTLFCYGSLLESIKQNGVSMPTSTLAPIVGRVFEDMDLLIGKLGQPYGVKSYKPFNSSGEDFLHNYIGMLGIPIELTARFPKENETVFLTECAKFDGEIMGKIKNHLINGGDVIITSGFVKAMQDEVIRELVEVEYTGRKILVKDFSSGLFLFEDVCHSDVEILVPHLKYPTNDAWEVITCLSKGNGYPLLMNMNYGKGVLYILTIPDNFNDLYHLPPQVLNGIRRAFSKNLKINLEGPSRVCIFLYGNDSLILHSFLNHPSRVNVVVKDKGFKLRELTSEEVFNGFERNGETVFQIYLLPSSYRAFRIE
;
A
#
# COMPACT_ATOMS: atom_id res chain seq x y z
N MET A 1 16.76 -1.43 -2.77
CA MET A 1 17.21 -2.47 -1.83
C MET A 1 18.67 -2.72 -2.15
N THR A 2 19.59 -2.19 -1.34
CA THR A 2 20.97 -2.67 -1.20
C THR A 2 21.62 -1.88 -0.08
N LEU A 3 21.62 -2.47 1.12
CA LEU A 3 22.49 -2.03 2.19
C LEU A 3 23.25 -3.27 2.65
N PHE A 4 24.55 -3.26 2.38
CA PHE A 4 25.48 -4.31 2.70
C PHE A 4 26.62 -3.69 3.51
N CYS A 5 27.02 -4.35 4.58
CA CYS A 5 28.35 -4.93 4.60
C CYS A 5 28.09 -6.24 5.32
N TYR A 6 27.71 -7.27 4.55
CA TYR A 6 27.92 -8.61 5.07
C TYR A 6 29.43 -8.61 5.21
N GLY A 7 29.95 -8.27 6.41
CA GLY A 7 31.32 -7.87 6.80
C GLY A 7 32.49 -8.62 6.17
N SER A 8 32.32 -9.60 5.32
CA SER A 8 31.51 -10.81 5.52
C SER A 8 30.98 -11.56 4.30
N LEU A 9 31.13 -10.97 3.14
CA LEU A 9 31.72 -11.74 2.06
C LEU A 9 33.20 -12.13 2.41
N LEU A 10 33.61 -11.81 3.66
CA LEU A 10 34.55 -12.36 4.67
C LEU A 10 35.88 -12.80 4.07
N GLU A 11 36.66 -11.77 3.76
CA GLU A 11 38.12 -11.63 3.62
C GLU A 11 39.04 -12.74 4.18
N SER A 12 40.34 -12.80 3.82
CA SER A 12 41.22 -12.02 2.92
C SER A 12 41.39 -12.40 1.41
N ILE A 13 42.16 -11.63 0.65
CA ILE A 13 42.70 -11.99 -0.68
C ILE A 13 44.14 -11.50 -0.66
N LYS A 14 45.11 -12.33 -1.04
CA LYS A 14 46.48 -11.92 -1.32
C LYS A 14 47.04 -12.76 -2.47
N GLN A 15 47.27 -12.05 -3.57
CA GLN A 15 48.06 -12.50 -4.70
C GLN A 15 49.54 -12.31 -4.39
N ASN A 16 50.40 -13.16 -4.96
CA ASN A 16 51.87 -13.15 -4.79
C ASN A 16 52.38 -13.49 -3.38
N GLY A 17 51.74 -14.45 -2.70
CA GLY A 17 52.39 -15.24 -1.64
C GLY A 17 51.94 -14.99 -0.20
N VAL A 18 50.80 -14.33 0.01
CA VAL A 18 50.22 -14.19 1.35
C VAL A 18 48.69 -14.46 1.24
N SER A 19 47.88 -14.49 2.32
CA SER A 19 46.52 -15.11 2.48
C SER A 19 45.28 -14.71 1.59
N MET A 20 44.48 -15.69 1.07
CA MET A 20 43.10 -15.50 0.47
C MET A 20 41.97 -16.48 0.95
N PRO A 21 40.79 -16.04 1.44
CA PRO A 21 39.45 -16.61 1.29
C PRO A 21 38.57 -15.87 0.25
N THR A 22 37.99 -16.63 -0.69
CA THR A 22 37.04 -16.14 -1.70
C THR A 22 35.63 -16.55 -1.30
N SER A 23 34.80 -15.64 -0.83
CA SER A 23 33.41 -15.97 -0.51
C SER A 23 32.62 -16.38 -1.76
N THR A 24 31.97 -17.55 -1.71
CA THR A 24 31.02 -18.03 -2.73
C THR A 24 29.80 -17.13 -2.89
N LEU A 25 29.55 -16.27 -1.90
CA LEU A 25 28.46 -15.31 -1.91
C LEU A 25 28.83 -14.04 -2.70
N ALA A 26 30.13 -13.72 -2.85
CA ALA A 26 30.54 -12.50 -3.54
C ALA A 26 30.16 -12.49 -5.03
N PRO A 27 30.34 -13.59 -5.80
CA PRO A 27 29.82 -13.67 -7.17
C PRO A 27 28.30 -13.58 -7.25
N ILE A 28 27.57 -14.14 -6.28
CA ILE A 28 26.10 -14.10 -6.26
C ILE A 28 25.61 -12.66 -6.03
N VAL A 29 26.20 -11.97 -5.07
CA VAL A 29 25.91 -10.56 -4.80
C VAL A 29 26.34 -9.68 -5.96
N GLY A 30 27.51 -9.95 -6.56
CA GLY A 30 27.98 -9.29 -7.78
C GLY A 30 26.97 -9.42 -8.92
N ARG A 31 26.42 -10.62 -9.11
CA ARG A 31 25.37 -10.86 -10.10
C ARG A 31 24.12 -10.02 -9.84
N VAL A 32 23.68 -9.90 -8.58
CA VAL A 32 22.53 -9.06 -8.22
C VAL A 32 22.80 -7.59 -8.57
N PHE A 33 24.01 -7.09 -8.35
CA PHE A 33 24.37 -5.72 -8.75
C PHE A 33 24.43 -5.55 -10.27
N GLU A 34 25.00 -6.50 -10.99
CA GLU A 34 24.99 -6.48 -12.46
C GLU A 34 23.57 -6.45 -13.01
N ASP A 35 22.67 -7.27 -12.47
CA ASP A 35 21.26 -7.30 -12.87
C ASP A 35 20.53 -5.99 -12.49
N MET A 36 20.90 -5.34 -11.38
CA MET A 36 20.37 -4.03 -11.00
C MET A 36 20.90 -2.89 -11.88
N ASP A 37 22.18 -2.92 -12.27
CA ASP A 37 22.81 -1.89 -13.10
C ASP A 37 22.16 -1.82 -14.49
N LEU A 38 21.73 -2.96 -15.04
CA LEU A 38 20.95 -3.03 -16.27
C LEU A 38 19.59 -2.31 -16.17
N LEU A 39 19.06 -2.18 -14.96
CA LEU A 39 17.72 -1.64 -14.70
C LEU A 39 17.75 -0.18 -14.25
N ILE A 40 18.64 0.20 -13.33
CA ILE A 40 18.63 1.51 -12.65
C ILE A 40 18.66 2.66 -13.65
N GLY A 41 19.46 2.55 -14.71
CA GLY A 41 19.53 3.56 -15.77
C GLY A 41 18.26 3.73 -16.61
N LYS A 42 17.33 2.77 -16.54
CA LYS A 42 16.04 2.80 -17.25
C LYS A 42 14.89 3.35 -16.37
N LEU A 43 15.10 3.54 -15.07
CA LEU A 43 14.07 4.01 -14.12
C LEU A 43 14.03 5.53 -14.01
N GLY A 44 12.86 6.07 -13.69
CA GLY A 44 12.63 7.50 -13.46
C GLY A 44 12.78 7.90 -11.99
N GLN A 45 12.20 9.05 -11.62
CA GLN A 45 12.09 9.42 -10.20
C GLN A 45 10.98 8.61 -9.52
N PRO A 46 11.24 7.96 -8.38
CA PRO A 46 10.21 7.20 -7.67
C PRO A 46 9.13 8.14 -7.13
N TYR A 47 7.87 7.69 -7.17
CA TYR A 47 6.75 8.42 -6.58
C TYR A 47 5.70 7.45 -6.05
N GLY A 48 4.82 7.93 -5.18
CA GLY A 48 3.76 7.12 -4.61
C GLY A 48 2.68 7.94 -3.91
N VAL A 49 1.80 7.24 -3.21
CA VAL A 49 0.83 7.84 -2.30
C VAL A 49 1.58 8.50 -1.16
N LYS A 50 1.35 9.79 -0.97
CA LYS A 50 2.03 10.57 0.06
C LYS A 50 1.57 10.09 1.42
N SER A 51 2.50 9.70 2.28
CA SER A 51 2.20 9.43 3.68
C SER A 51 2.92 10.45 4.55
N TYR A 52 2.14 11.33 5.18
CA TYR A 52 2.69 12.43 5.95
C TYR A 52 3.08 11.96 7.35
N LYS A 53 4.35 12.19 7.70
CA LYS A 53 4.92 11.90 9.01
C LYS A 53 5.61 13.16 9.54
N PRO A 54 5.03 13.89 10.52
CA PRO A 54 5.67 15.06 11.12
C PRO A 54 7.04 14.73 11.71
N PHE A 55 7.92 15.73 11.84
CA PHE A 55 9.21 15.56 12.53
C PHE A 55 9.00 15.11 13.98
N ASN A 56 9.86 14.23 14.48
CA ASN A 56 9.84 13.72 15.86
C ASN A 56 8.48 13.14 16.31
N SER A 57 7.68 12.61 15.37
CA SER A 57 6.40 11.94 15.64
C SER A 57 6.55 10.45 15.87
N SER A 58 5.61 9.88 16.64
CA SER A 58 5.48 8.44 16.90
C SER A 58 4.01 8.01 16.86
N GLY A 59 3.76 6.71 16.74
CA GLY A 59 2.41 6.15 16.74
C GLY A 59 2.12 5.39 15.45
N GLU A 60 1.55 4.20 15.58
CA GLU A 60 1.48 3.21 14.50
C GLU A 60 2.83 3.03 13.78
N ASP A 61 3.91 2.95 14.57
CA ASP A 61 5.26 2.81 14.05
C ASP A 61 5.35 1.55 13.17
N PHE A 62 6.07 1.67 12.05
CA PHE A 62 6.20 0.64 11.01
C PHE A 62 4.94 0.31 10.19
N LEU A 63 3.74 0.85 10.49
CA LEU A 63 2.52 0.55 9.71
C LEU A 63 2.71 0.79 8.20
N HIS A 64 3.47 1.82 7.84
CA HIS A 64 3.85 2.17 6.47
C HIS A 64 4.53 1.00 5.72
N ASN A 65 5.33 0.19 6.41
CA ASN A 65 5.95 -1.01 5.84
C ASN A 65 4.90 -2.09 5.56
N TYR A 66 3.94 -2.25 6.47
CA TYR A 66 2.82 -3.17 6.27
C TYR A 66 1.95 -2.74 5.08
N ILE A 67 1.60 -1.46 4.99
CA ILE A 67 0.88 -0.91 3.85
C ILE A 67 1.69 -1.04 2.54
N GLY A 68 3.00 -0.86 2.56
CA GLY A 68 3.86 -1.11 1.40
C GLY A 68 3.75 -2.55 0.88
N MET A 69 3.76 -3.51 1.80
CA MET A 69 3.58 -4.94 1.51
C MET A 69 2.17 -5.31 1.06
N LEU A 70 1.20 -4.41 1.21
CA LEU A 70 -0.09 -4.52 0.56
C LEU A 70 -0.03 -4.15 -0.92
N GLY A 71 1.12 -3.80 -1.49
CA GLY A 71 1.20 -3.37 -2.88
C GLY A 71 0.67 -1.96 -3.10
N ILE A 72 0.80 -1.11 -2.09
CA ILE A 72 0.51 0.31 -2.16
C ILE A 72 1.88 1.03 -2.18
N PRO A 73 2.20 1.81 -3.24
CA PRO A 73 3.46 2.52 -3.31
C PRO A 73 3.40 3.71 -2.34
N ILE A 74 3.93 3.56 -1.13
CA ILE A 74 3.96 4.62 -0.12
C ILE A 74 5.20 5.50 -0.31
N GLU A 75 4.98 6.81 -0.35
CA GLU A 75 6.03 7.82 -0.33
C GLU A 75 5.97 8.58 1.00
N LEU A 76 6.86 8.23 1.93
CA LEU A 76 6.91 8.88 3.24
C LEU A 76 7.47 10.30 3.12
N THR A 77 6.74 11.30 3.62
CA THR A 77 7.10 12.72 3.52
C THR A 77 6.96 13.44 4.86
N ALA A 78 7.92 14.32 5.16
CA ALA A 78 7.87 15.21 6.33
C ALA A 78 7.14 16.54 6.05
N ARG A 79 6.70 16.77 4.81
CA ARG A 79 5.92 17.94 4.40
C ARG A 79 4.54 17.49 3.95
N PHE A 80 3.51 18.16 4.45
CA PHE A 80 2.14 17.88 4.04
C PHE A 80 2.00 18.11 2.52
N PRO A 81 1.38 17.18 1.78
CA PRO A 81 1.36 17.22 0.32
C PRO A 81 0.48 18.34 -0.24
N LYS A 82 0.60 18.59 -1.55
CA LYS A 82 -0.17 19.62 -2.26
C LYS A 82 -1.60 19.16 -2.55
N GLU A 83 -2.45 20.12 -2.89
CA GLU A 83 -3.85 19.90 -3.29
C GLU A 83 -3.97 18.89 -4.45
N ASN A 84 -5.06 18.10 -4.47
CA ASN A 84 -5.40 17.06 -5.46
C ASN A 84 -4.62 15.72 -5.39
N GLU A 85 -3.79 15.49 -4.38
CA GLU A 85 -3.18 14.17 -4.12
C GLU A 85 -3.98 13.39 -3.07
N THR A 86 -3.81 12.06 -3.04
CA THR A 86 -4.25 11.24 -1.91
C THR A 86 -3.17 11.26 -0.83
N VAL A 87 -3.53 11.61 0.42
CA VAL A 87 -2.62 11.59 1.56
C VAL A 87 -3.04 10.54 2.59
N PHE A 88 -2.09 9.73 3.03
CA PHE A 88 -2.27 8.73 4.09
C PHE A 88 -1.71 9.25 5.42
N LEU A 89 -2.57 9.30 6.45
CA LEU A 89 -2.27 9.78 7.79
C LEU A 89 -2.48 8.64 8.80
N THR A 90 -1.38 8.29 9.48
CA THR A 90 -1.40 7.35 10.61
C THR A 90 -1.50 8.13 11.92
N GLU A 91 -1.57 7.41 13.05
CA GLU A 91 -1.60 8.01 14.39
C GLU A 91 -0.52 9.08 14.60
N CYS A 92 0.67 8.92 14.00
CA CYS A 92 1.78 9.86 14.15
C CYS A 92 1.46 11.29 13.66
N ALA A 93 0.46 11.48 12.79
CA ALA A 93 0.07 12.80 12.30
C ALA A 93 -0.51 13.71 13.41
N LYS A 94 -0.95 13.14 14.55
CA LYS A 94 -1.43 13.92 15.72
C LYS A 94 -0.40 14.89 16.30
N PHE A 95 0.89 14.67 16.03
CA PHE A 95 1.97 15.52 16.51
C PHE A 95 2.06 16.87 15.78
N ASP A 96 1.32 17.05 14.69
CA ASP A 96 1.17 18.33 14.01
C ASP A 96 -0.07 19.05 14.54
N GLY A 97 0.12 20.08 15.37
CA GLY A 97 -0.99 20.83 15.98
C GLY A 97 -1.91 21.54 14.98
N GLU A 98 -1.52 21.66 13.72
CA GLU A 98 -2.34 22.22 12.63
C GLU A 98 -2.94 21.15 11.72
N ILE A 99 -2.79 19.86 12.05
CA ILE A 99 -3.18 18.75 11.18
C ILE A 99 -4.64 18.80 10.76
N MET A 100 -5.54 19.17 11.67
CA MET A 100 -6.97 19.26 11.39
C MET A 100 -7.29 20.33 10.33
N GLY A 101 -6.62 21.49 10.42
CA GLY A 101 -6.74 22.54 9.41
C GLY A 101 -6.20 22.10 8.06
N LYS A 102 -5.07 21.37 8.04
CA LYS A 102 -4.48 20.81 6.82
C LYS A 102 -5.39 19.79 6.15
N ILE A 103 -5.95 18.84 6.92
CA ILE A 103 -6.93 17.86 6.43
C ILE A 103 -8.14 18.56 5.81
N LYS A 104 -8.74 19.50 6.53
CA LYS A 104 -9.94 20.22 6.07
C LYS A 104 -9.68 20.97 4.77
N ASN A 105 -8.59 21.73 4.71
CA ASN A 105 -8.23 22.48 3.50
C ASN A 105 -7.95 21.54 2.32
N HIS A 106 -7.26 20.42 2.56
CA HIS A 106 -6.96 19.43 1.53
C HIS A 106 -8.23 18.83 0.93
N LEU A 107 -9.18 18.43 1.78
CA LEU A 107 -10.49 17.89 1.37
C LEU A 107 -11.34 18.92 0.62
N ILE A 108 -11.41 20.17 1.11
CA ILE A 108 -12.14 21.25 0.43
C ILE A 108 -11.57 21.52 -0.97
N ASN A 109 -10.25 21.46 -1.12
CA ASN A 109 -9.56 21.71 -2.38
C ASN A 109 -9.51 20.49 -3.32
N GLY A 110 -10.14 19.37 -2.95
CA GLY A 110 -10.31 18.19 -3.83
C GLY A 110 -9.29 17.09 -3.65
N GLY A 111 -8.37 17.22 -2.68
CA GLY A 111 -7.49 16.14 -2.28
C GLY A 111 -8.21 15.11 -1.42
N ASP A 112 -7.79 13.85 -1.52
CA ASP A 112 -8.35 12.76 -0.69
C ASP A 112 -7.46 12.51 0.52
N VAL A 113 -8.08 12.13 1.64
CA VAL A 113 -7.37 11.82 2.89
C VAL A 113 -7.75 10.42 3.35
N ILE A 114 -6.77 9.60 3.68
CA ILE A 114 -6.99 8.29 4.30
C ILE A 114 -6.40 8.36 5.71
N ILE A 115 -7.25 8.24 6.73
CA ILE A 115 -6.84 8.19 8.13
C ILE A 115 -6.98 6.77 8.69
N THR A 116 -6.18 6.42 9.68
CA THR A 116 -6.29 5.13 10.38
C THR A 116 -7.25 5.19 11.57
N SER A 117 -7.74 4.04 12.02
CA SER A 117 -8.43 3.93 13.31
C SER A 117 -7.57 4.39 14.49
N GLY A 118 -6.23 4.25 14.41
CA GLY A 118 -5.30 4.79 15.42
C GLY A 118 -5.29 6.32 15.44
N PHE A 119 -5.31 6.97 14.27
CA PHE A 119 -5.49 8.43 14.18
C PHE A 119 -6.84 8.87 14.75
N VAL A 120 -7.93 8.17 14.40
CA VAL A 120 -9.27 8.46 14.97
C VAL A 120 -9.25 8.37 16.49
N LYS A 121 -8.69 7.29 17.05
CA LYS A 121 -8.54 7.13 18.51
C LYS A 121 -7.75 8.27 19.14
N ALA A 122 -6.65 8.68 18.53
CA ALA A 122 -5.78 9.71 19.08
C ALA A 122 -6.36 11.12 19.02
N MET A 123 -7.23 11.38 18.04
CA MET A 123 -7.85 12.70 17.81
C MET A 123 -9.30 12.77 18.30
N GLN A 124 -9.81 11.72 18.96
CA GLN A 124 -11.23 11.56 19.32
C GLN A 124 -11.77 12.66 20.24
N ASP A 125 -10.93 13.17 21.13
CA ASP A 125 -11.27 14.26 22.06
C ASP A 125 -11.02 15.65 21.46
N GLU A 126 -10.51 15.70 20.24
CA GLU A 126 -10.28 16.92 19.48
C GLU A 126 -11.40 17.17 18.45
N VAL A 127 -11.12 18.12 17.55
CA VAL A 127 -11.97 18.64 16.48
C VAL A 127 -12.32 17.60 15.40
N ILE A 128 -11.94 16.32 15.54
CA ILE A 128 -12.26 15.31 14.53
C ILE A 128 -13.76 15.13 14.32
N ARG A 129 -14.57 15.40 15.35
CA ARG A 129 -16.05 15.42 15.24
C ARG A 129 -16.58 16.50 14.28
N GLU A 130 -15.80 17.54 13.98
CA GLU A 130 -16.16 18.52 12.94
C GLU A 130 -15.90 17.99 11.52
N LEU A 131 -15.10 16.94 11.37
CA LEU A 131 -14.87 16.27 10.09
C LEU A 131 -15.74 15.03 9.93
N VAL A 132 -15.91 14.25 11.00
CA VAL A 132 -16.63 12.97 10.96
C VAL A 132 -17.18 12.57 12.33
N GLU A 133 -18.42 12.09 12.35
CA GLU A 133 -19.04 11.50 13.54
C GLU A 133 -18.64 10.02 13.72
N VAL A 134 -17.34 9.73 13.89
CA VAL A 134 -16.84 8.37 14.16
C VAL A 134 -16.18 8.32 15.54
N GLU A 135 -16.52 7.30 16.32
CA GLU A 135 -16.06 7.08 17.69
C GLU A 135 -15.30 5.75 17.78
N TYR A 136 -14.05 5.80 18.23
CA TYR A 136 -13.31 4.62 18.65
C TYR A 136 -13.79 4.19 20.05
N THR A 137 -14.45 3.03 20.11
CA THR A 137 -15.17 2.61 21.33
C THR A 137 -14.33 1.88 22.38
N GLY A 138 -13.07 1.54 22.07
CA GLY A 138 -12.22 0.69 22.90
C GLY A 138 -12.52 -0.80 22.81
N ARG A 139 -13.67 -1.20 22.26
CA ARG A 139 -14.03 -2.61 22.04
C ARG A 139 -13.28 -3.18 20.83
N LYS A 140 -13.10 -4.49 20.84
CA LYS A 140 -12.47 -5.26 19.76
C LYS A 140 -13.44 -6.32 19.26
N ILE A 141 -13.37 -6.60 17.97
CA ILE A 141 -14.22 -7.57 17.30
C ILE A 141 -13.32 -8.56 16.59
N LEU A 142 -13.60 -9.84 16.79
CA LEU A 142 -12.96 -10.91 16.05
C LEU A 142 -13.73 -11.14 14.76
N VAL A 143 -13.04 -11.04 13.63
CA VAL A 143 -13.61 -11.12 12.29
C VAL A 143 -12.84 -12.11 11.44
N LYS A 144 -13.53 -12.78 10.54
CA LYS A 144 -12.93 -13.67 9.52
C LYS A 144 -13.54 -13.47 8.14
N ASP A 145 -14.76 -12.95 8.12
CA ASP A 145 -15.57 -12.80 6.93
C ASP A 145 -15.62 -11.31 6.56
N PHE A 146 -15.61 -11.03 5.26
CA PHE A 146 -15.59 -9.68 4.71
C PHE A 146 -16.50 -9.59 3.50
N SER A 147 -17.11 -8.43 3.31
CA SER A 147 -17.89 -8.08 2.12
C SER A 147 -17.28 -6.83 1.48
N SER A 148 -17.16 -6.83 0.15
CA SER A 148 -16.64 -5.70 -0.62
C SER A 148 -17.49 -5.53 -1.88
N GLY A 149 -18.27 -4.44 -1.98
CA GLY A 149 -19.15 -4.20 -3.13
C GLY A 149 -20.26 -3.19 -2.86
N LEU A 150 -21.00 -2.81 -3.90
CA LEU A 150 -22.12 -1.86 -3.82
C LEU A 150 -23.30 -2.41 -3.00
N PHE A 151 -23.45 -3.73 -2.98
CA PHE A 151 -24.44 -4.44 -2.16
C PHE A 151 -23.70 -5.17 -1.04
N LEU A 152 -23.99 -4.78 0.20
CA LEU A 152 -23.55 -5.49 1.38
C LEU A 152 -24.05 -6.95 1.30
N PHE A 153 -23.21 -7.92 1.64
CA PHE A 153 -23.51 -9.35 1.77
C PHE A 153 -23.61 -10.21 0.49
N GLU A 154 -23.34 -9.68 -0.71
CA GLU A 154 -23.46 -10.47 -1.94
C GLU A 154 -22.20 -11.30 -2.24
N ASP A 155 -21.01 -10.72 -2.05
CA ASP A 155 -19.70 -11.37 -2.27
C ASP A 155 -18.91 -11.47 -0.96
N VAL A 156 -19.28 -12.45 -0.12
CA VAL A 156 -18.55 -12.72 1.12
C VAL A 156 -17.25 -13.46 0.81
N CYS A 157 -16.14 -12.94 1.32
CA CYS A 157 -14.82 -13.55 1.24
C CYS A 157 -14.22 -13.73 2.63
N HIS A 158 -13.28 -14.67 2.77
CA HIS A 158 -12.83 -15.14 4.07
C HIS A 158 -11.30 -15.05 4.19
N SER A 159 -10.83 -14.50 5.31
CA SER A 159 -9.43 -14.59 5.73
C SER A 159 -9.09 -16.04 6.13
N ASP A 160 -7.84 -16.42 5.96
CA ASP A 160 -7.29 -17.70 6.43
C ASP A 160 -7.19 -17.75 7.97
N VAL A 161 -7.05 -16.59 8.62
CA VAL A 161 -6.99 -16.44 10.08
C VAL A 161 -8.13 -15.55 10.61
N GLU A 162 -8.43 -15.68 11.90
CA GLU A 162 -9.25 -14.68 12.60
C GLU A 162 -8.42 -13.42 12.86
N ILE A 163 -9.01 -12.26 12.60
CA ILE A 163 -8.37 -10.94 12.70
C ILE A 163 -9.09 -10.14 13.79
N LEU A 164 -8.33 -9.53 14.70
CA LEU A 164 -8.88 -8.68 15.75
C LEU A 164 -8.86 -7.22 15.29
N VAL A 165 -10.03 -6.64 15.06
CA VAL A 165 -10.18 -5.25 14.62
C VAL A 165 -10.82 -4.37 15.70
N PRO A 166 -10.43 -3.08 15.80
CA PRO A 166 -11.13 -2.15 16.68
C PRO A 166 -12.55 -1.87 16.21
N HIS A 167 -13.45 -1.69 17.17
CA HIS A 167 -14.82 -1.29 16.91
C HIS A 167 -14.94 0.23 16.80
N LEU A 168 -15.21 0.69 15.58
CA LEU A 168 -15.60 2.06 15.27
C LEU A 168 -17.13 2.17 15.24
N LYS A 169 -17.68 3.05 16.07
CA LYS A 169 -19.09 3.40 16.06
C LYS A 169 -19.29 4.65 15.21
N TYR A 170 -20.27 4.62 14.33
CA TYR A 170 -20.55 5.70 13.40
C TYR A 170 -22.04 5.71 13.02
N PRO A 171 -22.61 6.86 12.64
CA PRO A 171 -23.96 6.94 12.12
C PRO A 171 -23.94 6.70 10.60
N THR A 172 -24.92 5.94 10.09
CA THR A 172 -24.95 5.46 8.69
C THR A 172 -25.51 6.49 7.70
N ASN A 173 -25.79 7.72 8.14
CA ASN A 173 -26.39 8.77 7.31
C ASN A 173 -25.36 9.54 6.47
N ASP A 174 -24.10 9.60 6.92
CA ASP A 174 -23.05 10.42 6.28
C ASP A 174 -21.74 9.65 6.03
N ALA A 175 -21.72 8.35 6.36
CA ALA A 175 -20.59 7.46 6.14
C ALA A 175 -21.03 6.14 5.50
N TRP A 176 -20.28 5.72 4.49
CA TRP A 176 -20.53 4.49 3.74
C TRP A 176 -19.39 3.52 3.91
N GLU A 177 -19.71 2.26 4.21
CA GLU A 177 -18.75 1.19 4.22
C GLU A 177 -18.38 0.82 2.77
N VAL A 178 -17.11 0.97 2.43
CA VAL A 178 -16.54 0.45 1.18
C VAL A 178 -16.22 -1.03 1.35
N ILE A 179 -15.76 -1.41 2.54
CA ILE A 179 -15.44 -2.78 2.93
C ILE A 179 -15.95 -3.01 4.34
N THR A 180 -16.70 -4.10 4.51
CA THR A 180 -17.36 -4.47 5.76
C THR A 180 -16.76 -5.77 6.28
N CYS A 181 -16.29 -5.77 7.52
CA CYS A 181 -16.05 -6.98 8.29
C CYS A 181 -17.38 -7.52 8.79
N LEU A 182 -17.57 -8.83 8.73
CA LEU A 182 -18.78 -9.51 9.18
C LEU A 182 -18.45 -10.34 10.42
N SER A 183 -19.24 -10.17 11.48
CA SER A 183 -19.13 -11.00 12.69
C SER A 183 -20.48 -11.12 13.39
N LYS A 184 -20.89 -12.36 13.65
CA LYS A 184 -22.11 -12.70 14.40
C LYS A 184 -23.38 -11.97 13.92
N GLY A 185 -23.52 -11.80 12.60
CA GLY A 185 -24.69 -11.16 11.98
C GLY A 185 -24.64 -9.62 11.95
N ASN A 186 -23.55 -9.00 12.42
CA ASN A 186 -23.32 -7.55 12.32
C ASN A 186 -22.19 -7.23 11.34
N GLY A 187 -22.30 -6.05 10.72
CA GLY A 187 -21.25 -5.44 9.91
C GLY A 187 -20.43 -4.44 10.73
N TYR A 188 -19.14 -4.35 10.42
CA TYR A 188 -18.21 -3.40 11.01
C TYR A 188 -17.26 -2.86 9.94
N PRO A 189 -16.97 -1.57 9.89
CA PRO A 189 -16.25 -0.99 8.76
C PRO A 189 -14.76 -1.39 8.82
N LEU A 190 -14.26 -2.07 7.79
CA LEU A 190 -12.81 -2.17 7.57
C LEU A 190 -12.30 -0.92 6.86
N LEU A 191 -13.05 -0.46 5.86
CA LEU A 191 -12.79 0.76 5.11
C LEU A 191 -14.13 1.46 4.90
N MET A 192 -14.22 2.72 5.33
CA MET A 192 -15.38 3.56 5.08
C MET A 192 -14.96 4.88 4.46
N ASN A 193 -15.90 5.56 3.82
CA ASN A 193 -15.67 6.88 3.27
C ASN A 193 -16.81 7.85 3.56
N MET A 194 -16.45 9.14 3.49
CA MET A 194 -17.37 10.27 3.55
C MET A 194 -16.89 11.33 2.55
N ASN A 195 -17.83 11.98 1.88
CA ASN A 195 -17.49 13.13 1.03
C ASN A 195 -17.34 14.37 1.91
N TYR A 196 -16.28 15.15 1.70
CA TYR A 196 -16.07 16.41 2.42
C TYR A 196 -15.54 17.46 1.45
N GLY A 197 -16.33 18.50 1.19
CA GLY A 197 -16.01 19.48 0.16
C GLY A 197 -15.94 18.82 -1.23
N LYS A 198 -14.77 18.87 -1.88
CA LYS A 198 -14.54 18.26 -3.20
C LYS A 198 -13.78 16.93 -3.11
N GLY A 199 -13.23 16.60 -1.95
CA GLY A 199 -12.44 15.41 -1.68
C GLY A 199 -13.22 14.34 -0.92
N VAL A 200 -12.56 13.21 -0.70
CA VAL A 200 -13.09 12.09 0.06
C VAL A 200 -12.19 11.80 1.26
N LEU A 201 -12.80 11.73 2.44
CA LEU A 201 -12.16 11.23 3.65
C LEU A 201 -12.44 9.74 3.77
N TYR A 202 -11.40 8.92 3.86
CA TYR A 202 -11.47 7.50 4.14
C TYR A 202 -10.98 7.22 5.56
N ILE A 203 -11.59 6.25 6.22
CA ILE A 203 -11.10 5.68 7.48
C ILE A 203 -10.79 4.21 7.24
N LEU A 204 -9.51 3.85 7.38
CA LEU A 204 -9.04 2.47 7.35
C LEU A 204 -8.89 1.94 8.77
N THR A 205 -9.67 0.94 9.11
CA THR A 205 -9.58 0.22 10.39
C THR A 205 -8.35 -0.67 10.37
N ILE A 206 -7.41 -0.38 11.28
CA ILE A 206 -6.15 -1.11 11.41
C ILE A 206 -6.32 -2.21 12.47
N PRO A 207 -6.05 -3.48 12.15
CA PRO A 207 -6.07 -4.57 13.12
C PRO A 207 -5.07 -4.36 14.26
N ASP A 208 -5.32 -4.99 15.40
CA ASP A 208 -4.43 -4.90 16.57
C ASP A 208 -3.02 -5.42 16.27
N ASN A 209 -2.91 -6.39 15.36
CA ASN A 209 -1.67 -6.86 14.79
C ASN A 209 -1.59 -6.45 13.31
N PHE A 210 -0.65 -5.57 12.96
CA PHE A 210 -0.51 -5.08 11.58
C PHE A 210 -0.24 -6.20 10.56
N ASN A 211 0.38 -7.30 11.00
CA ASN A 211 0.64 -8.46 10.13
C ASN A 211 -0.67 -9.12 9.64
N ASP A 212 -1.77 -8.95 10.36
CA ASP A 212 -3.08 -9.48 9.98
C ASP A 212 -3.60 -8.82 8.69
N LEU A 213 -3.12 -7.63 8.33
CA LEU A 213 -3.42 -7.00 7.04
C LEU A 213 -3.01 -7.88 5.85
N TYR A 214 -2.02 -8.77 6.02
CA TYR A 214 -1.58 -9.67 4.97
C TYR A 214 -2.51 -10.87 4.75
N HIS A 215 -3.41 -11.12 5.69
CA HIS A 215 -4.38 -12.20 5.64
C HIS A 215 -5.72 -11.76 5.03
N LEU A 216 -5.84 -10.46 4.69
CA LEU A 216 -7.00 -9.94 3.97
C LEU A 216 -7.13 -10.60 2.59
N PRO A 217 -8.35 -11.07 2.22
CA PRO A 217 -8.60 -11.63 0.90
C PRO A 217 -8.25 -10.65 -0.23
N PRO A 218 -7.82 -11.13 -1.41
CA PRO A 218 -7.50 -10.26 -2.54
C PRO A 218 -8.60 -9.26 -2.90
N GLN A 219 -9.87 -9.65 -2.82
CA GLN A 219 -11.03 -8.81 -3.12
C GLN A 219 -11.10 -7.60 -2.20
N VAL A 220 -10.96 -7.82 -0.88
CA VAL A 220 -10.87 -6.78 0.15
C VAL A 220 -9.66 -5.90 -0.08
N LEU A 221 -8.50 -6.53 -0.31
CA LEU A 221 -7.24 -5.82 -0.49
C LEU A 221 -7.27 -4.90 -1.72
N ASN A 222 -7.91 -5.34 -2.81
CA ASN A 222 -8.09 -4.54 -4.02
C ASN A 222 -8.96 -3.31 -3.75
N GLY A 223 -9.99 -3.42 -2.90
CA GLY A 223 -10.79 -2.28 -2.46
C GLY A 223 -9.94 -1.24 -1.72
N ILE A 224 -9.10 -1.68 -0.78
CA ILE A 224 -8.14 -0.81 -0.07
C ILE A 224 -7.19 -0.14 -1.07
N ARG A 225 -6.57 -0.91 -1.96
CA ARG A 225 -5.64 -0.37 -2.96
C ARG A 225 -6.28 0.66 -3.90
N ARG A 226 -7.56 0.50 -4.26
CA ARG A 226 -8.29 1.48 -5.07
C ARG A 226 -8.46 2.82 -4.34
N ALA A 227 -8.74 2.80 -3.04
CA ALA A 227 -8.84 4.04 -2.25
C ALA A 227 -7.48 4.78 -2.22
N PHE A 228 -6.39 4.06 -1.98
CA PHE A 228 -5.03 4.63 -1.97
C PHE A 228 -4.57 5.12 -3.35
N SER A 229 -4.84 4.33 -4.39
CA SER A 229 -4.33 4.60 -5.72
C SER A 229 -5.24 5.51 -6.54
N LYS A 230 -6.32 6.10 -6.00
CA LYS A 230 -7.32 6.87 -6.77
C LYS A 230 -6.69 7.87 -7.76
N ASN A 231 -5.67 8.62 -7.31
CA ASN A 231 -4.96 9.62 -8.12
C ASN A 231 -3.72 9.09 -8.87
N LEU A 232 -3.43 7.79 -8.80
CA LEU A 232 -2.37 7.12 -9.55
C LEU A 232 -2.91 6.54 -10.85
N LYS A 233 -2.09 6.55 -11.91
CA LYS A 233 -2.36 5.93 -13.23
C LYS A 233 -2.48 4.41 -13.17
N ILE A 234 -1.89 3.78 -12.15
CA ILE A 234 -1.76 2.32 -12.02
C ILE A 234 -2.29 1.87 -10.68
N ASN A 235 -2.92 0.69 -10.67
CA ASN A 235 -3.28 -0.05 -9.48
C ASN A 235 -2.84 -1.53 -9.59
N LEU A 236 -2.59 -2.17 -8.45
CA LEU A 236 -2.30 -3.60 -8.36
C LEU A 236 -3.55 -4.36 -7.90
N GLU A 237 -3.81 -5.54 -8.47
CA GLU A 237 -4.78 -6.49 -7.93
C GLU A 237 -4.13 -7.85 -7.69
N GLY A 238 -4.43 -8.49 -6.56
CA GLY A 238 -3.85 -9.78 -6.19
C GLY A 238 -3.66 -9.96 -4.69
N PRO A 239 -2.91 -10.98 -4.25
CA PRO A 239 -2.63 -11.22 -2.84
C PRO A 239 -1.79 -10.09 -2.21
N SER A 240 -1.71 -10.10 -0.89
CA SER A 240 -0.72 -9.32 -0.13
C SER A 240 0.71 -9.83 -0.40
N ARG A 241 1.71 -9.12 0.14
CA ARG A 241 3.14 -9.42 -0.02
C ARG A 241 3.62 -9.40 -1.48
N VAL A 242 2.94 -8.64 -2.33
CA VAL A 242 3.42 -8.24 -3.65
C VAL A 242 3.47 -6.72 -3.67
N CYS A 243 4.68 -6.17 -3.76
CA CYS A 243 4.92 -4.74 -3.76
C CYS A 243 4.96 -4.20 -5.18
N ILE A 244 4.51 -2.96 -5.34
CA ILE A 244 4.66 -2.17 -6.57
C ILE A 244 5.45 -0.90 -6.25
N PHE A 245 6.41 -0.57 -7.10
CA PHE A 245 7.18 0.66 -7.06
C PHE A 245 6.98 1.40 -8.38
N LEU A 246 6.61 2.68 -8.30
CA LEU A 246 6.26 3.50 -9.47
C LEU A 246 7.32 4.58 -9.71
N TYR A 247 7.55 4.91 -10.98
CA TYR A 247 8.54 5.89 -11.39
C TYR A 247 7.98 6.84 -12.46
N GLY A 248 8.36 8.11 -12.40
CA GLY A 248 7.78 9.20 -13.20
C GLY A 248 8.02 9.13 -14.72
N ASN A 249 8.75 8.13 -15.22
CA ASN A 249 8.93 7.85 -16.64
C ASN A 249 8.08 6.65 -17.12
N ASP A 250 6.92 6.45 -16.47
CA ASP A 250 5.99 5.34 -16.73
C ASP A 250 6.59 3.93 -16.54
N SER A 251 7.70 3.83 -15.80
CA SER A 251 8.25 2.53 -15.39
C SER A 251 7.74 2.11 -14.02
N LEU A 252 7.71 0.80 -13.79
CA LEU A 252 7.29 0.19 -12.54
C LEU A 252 8.10 -1.06 -12.23
N ILE A 253 8.23 -1.39 -10.95
CA ILE A 253 8.78 -2.67 -10.50
C ILE A 253 7.72 -3.37 -9.66
N LEU A 254 7.45 -4.63 -10.00
CA LEU A 254 6.73 -5.56 -9.15
C LEU A 254 7.74 -6.41 -8.40
N HIS A 255 7.54 -6.59 -7.10
CA HIS A 255 8.34 -7.51 -6.30
C HIS A 255 7.43 -8.45 -5.51
N SER A 256 7.56 -9.75 -5.75
CA SER A 256 6.88 -10.78 -4.97
C SER A 256 7.72 -11.13 -3.76
N PHE A 257 7.16 -11.02 -2.56
CA PHE A 257 7.74 -11.54 -1.31
C PHE A 257 7.07 -12.86 -0.87
N LEU A 258 6.26 -13.45 -1.76
CA LEU A 258 5.65 -14.74 -1.53
C LEU A 258 6.68 -15.86 -1.71
N ASN A 259 6.47 -16.96 -0.99
CA ASN A 259 7.27 -18.19 -1.09
C ASN A 259 6.75 -19.17 -2.15
N HIS A 260 5.70 -18.80 -2.89
CA HIS A 260 5.12 -19.57 -3.98
C HIS A 260 4.90 -18.67 -5.21
N PRO A 261 4.84 -19.25 -6.42
CA PRO A 261 4.48 -18.47 -7.59
C PRO A 261 3.08 -17.86 -7.46
N SER A 262 2.88 -16.70 -8.06
CA SER A 262 1.61 -15.99 -8.00
C SER A 262 1.29 -15.28 -9.31
N ARG A 263 0.00 -15.03 -9.54
CA ARG A 263 -0.47 -14.16 -10.62
C ARG A 263 -1.07 -12.92 -10.00
N VAL A 264 -0.69 -11.76 -10.53
CA VAL A 264 -1.23 -10.46 -10.16
C VAL A 264 -1.73 -9.75 -11.40
N ASN A 265 -2.69 -8.85 -11.24
CA ASN A 265 -3.07 -7.95 -12.31
C ASN A 265 -2.45 -6.58 -12.07
N VAL A 266 -1.74 -6.07 -13.07
CA VAL A 266 -1.41 -4.65 -13.15
C VAL A 266 -2.52 -3.98 -13.94
N VAL A 267 -3.18 -3.00 -13.33
CA VAL A 267 -4.31 -2.29 -13.93
C VAL A 267 -3.86 -0.86 -14.26
N VAL A 268 -3.85 -0.51 -15.54
CA VAL A 268 -3.62 0.85 -16.02
C VAL A 268 -4.99 1.49 -16.25
N LYS A 269 -5.24 2.66 -15.65
CA LYS A 269 -6.56 3.33 -15.63
C LYS A 269 -6.91 4.06 -16.93
N ASP A 270 -6.55 3.46 -18.05
CA ASP A 270 -6.84 3.93 -19.40
C ASP A 270 -6.64 2.78 -20.39
N LYS A 271 -7.07 2.94 -21.63
CA LYS A 271 -7.12 1.90 -22.67
C LYS A 271 -5.89 1.90 -23.58
N GLY A 272 -5.68 0.76 -24.24
CA GLY A 272 -4.75 0.67 -25.37
C GLY A 272 -3.27 0.61 -25.00
N PHE A 273 -2.95 0.44 -23.72
CA PHE A 273 -1.57 0.35 -23.24
C PHE A 273 -0.99 -1.05 -23.45
N LYS A 274 0.34 -1.10 -23.48
CA LYS A 274 1.17 -2.31 -23.41
C LYS A 274 2.13 -2.19 -22.25
N LEU A 275 2.63 -3.33 -21.78
CA LEU A 275 3.76 -3.39 -20.85
C LEU A 275 4.96 -3.99 -21.56
N ARG A 276 6.08 -3.26 -21.58
CA ARG A 276 7.37 -3.79 -22.01
C ARG A 276 8.21 -4.14 -20.80
N GLU A 277 8.69 -5.38 -20.71
CA GLU A 277 9.61 -5.77 -19.66
C GLU A 277 11.00 -5.19 -19.92
N LEU A 278 11.57 -4.51 -18.92
CA LEU A 278 12.81 -3.73 -19.06
C LEU A 278 14.07 -4.60 -19.16
N THR A 279 13.99 -5.88 -18.79
CA THR A 279 15.13 -6.82 -18.83
C THR A 279 15.13 -7.67 -20.10
N SER A 280 13.98 -8.23 -20.47
CA SER A 280 13.80 -9.13 -21.62
C SER A 280 13.38 -8.42 -22.91
N GLU A 281 12.90 -7.17 -22.82
CA GLU A 281 12.25 -6.41 -23.90
C GLU A 281 10.96 -7.08 -24.43
N GLU A 282 10.45 -8.11 -23.73
CA GLU A 282 9.18 -8.77 -24.03
C GLU A 282 8.00 -7.81 -23.85
N VAL A 283 7.03 -7.89 -24.76
CA VAL A 283 5.85 -7.02 -24.76
C VAL A 283 4.62 -7.84 -24.35
N PHE A 284 3.97 -7.40 -23.28
CA PHE A 284 2.73 -7.95 -22.76
C PHE A 284 1.55 -7.11 -23.26
N ASN A 285 0.57 -7.77 -23.87
CA ASN A 285 -0.69 -7.14 -24.24
C ASN A 285 -1.71 -7.35 -23.11
N GLY A 286 -2.36 -6.27 -22.70
CA GLY A 286 -3.45 -6.34 -21.73
C GLY A 286 -4.80 -6.56 -22.42
N PHE A 287 -5.82 -6.87 -21.62
CA PHE A 287 -7.21 -6.88 -22.07
C PHE A 287 -7.97 -5.71 -21.45
N GLU A 288 -9.01 -5.23 -22.13
CA GLU A 288 -9.85 -4.16 -21.60
C GLU A 288 -10.84 -4.68 -20.56
N ARG A 289 -10.95 -3.98 -19.43
CA ARG A 289 -11.96 -4.22 -18.40
C ARG A 289 -12.42 -2.88 -17.83
N ASN A 290 -13.70 -2.54 -17.98
CA ASN A 290 -14.31 -1.32 -17.43
C ASN A 290 -13.61 0.01 -17.81
N GLY A 291 -13.03 0.10 -19.01
CA GLY A 291 -12.28 1.30 -19.41
C GLY A 291 -10.79 1.27 -19.09
N GLU A 292 -10.31 0.22 -18.42
CA GLU A 292 -8.93 0.04 -17.99
C GLU A 292 -8.23 -1.04 -18.81
N THR A 293 -6.90 -0.97 -18.91
CA THR A 293 -6.08 -2.04 -19.48
C THR A 293 -5.53 -2.91 -18.36
N VAL A 294 -5.78 -4.21 -18.42
CA VAL A 294 -5.41 -5.19 -17.39
C VAL A 294 -4.35 -6.14 -17.92
N PHE A 295 -3.22 -6.24 -17.22
CA PHE A 295 -2.12 -7.15 -17.54
C PHE A 295 -2.01 -8.23 -16.48
N GLN A 296 -2.13 -9.49 -16.89
CA GLN A 296 -1.90 -10.64 -16.01
C GLN A 296 -0.41 -10.97 -15.99
N ILE A 297 0.23 -10.69 -14.85
CA ILE A 297 1.67 -10.91 -14.67
C ILE A 297 1.89 -12.11 -13.77
N TYR A 298 2.65 -13.08 -14.26
CA TYR A 298 3.17 -14.18 -13.46
C TYR A 298 4.47 -13.76 -12.77
N LEU A 299 4.53 -14.02 -11.46
CA LEU A 299 5.68 -13.71 -10.60
C LEU A 299 6.16 -15.00 -9.93
N LEU A 300 7.47 -15.22 -9.98
CA LEU A 300 8.13 -16.27 -9.22
C LEU A 300 8.26 -15.88 -7.75
N PRO A 301 8.44 -16.86 -6.84
CA PRO A 301 8.73 -16.58 -5.43
C PRO A 301 9.94 -15.65 -5.27
N SER A 302 9.86 -14.67 -4.37
CA SER A 302 11.00 -13.80 -4.01
C SER A 302 11.71 -13.14 -5.21
N SER A 303 10.96 -12.87 -6.28
CA SER A 303 11.47 -12.29 -7.53
C SER A 303 10.89 -10.91 -7.79
N TYR A 304 11.59 -10.13 -8.61
CA TYR A 304 11.05 -8.89 -9.18
C TYR A 304 10.91 -8.98 -10.70
N ARG A 305 10.00 -8.19 -11.24
CA ARG A 305 9.89 -7.90 -12.67
C ARG A 305 9.69 -6.41 -12.86
N ALA A 306 10.34 -5.84 -13.87
CA ALA A 306 10.33 -4.41 -14.12
C ALA A 306 9.77 -4.12 -15.50
N PHE A 307 8.85 -3.16 -15.59
CA PHE A 307 8.12 -2.86 -16.81
C PHE A 307 8.14 -1.37 -17.12
N ARG A 308 7.87 -1.04 -18.37
CA ARG A 308 7.48 0.29 -18.85
C ARG A 308 6.12 0.20 -19.52
N ILE A 309 5.26 1.17 -19.22
CA ILE A 309 3.98 1.34 -19.90
C ILE A 309 4.22 2.07 -21.22
N GLU A 310 3.66 1.54 -22.31
CA GLU A 310 3.73 2.09 -23.67
C GLU A 310 2.34 2.21 -24.30
#